data_AF-A0A7S1HNF8-F1
#
_entry.id   AF-A0A7S1HNF8-F1
#
_cell.length_a   1.000
_cell.length_b   1.000
_cell.length_c   1.000
_cell.angle_alpha   90.00
_cell.angle_beta   90.00
_cell.angle_gamma   90.00
#
_symmetry.space_group_name_H-M   'P 1'
#
loop_
_entity.id
_entity.type
_entity.pdbx_description
1 polymer ?
#
loop_
_entity_poly.entity_id
_entity_poly.type
_entity_poly.pdbx_seq_one_letter_code
_entity_poly.pdbx_strand_id
1 'polypeptide(L)'
;GKSYPNYHVLSVLCIACGAFMLGRGTGGAVQRKSGAKYFGPLPLGSMLILLNCVIYGFTSRLDKVAIKAAGKTLYYAYGRLLMASTTLGGSYMSGGITMREIKKFSNPKVMGLIIAICIADAVYMLSLYQAFAWISPVYVTAIKRGGGILLSSILGVTLFGETMAGRTFPILTICFGVTFLCL
;
A
#
# COMPACT_ATOMS: atom_id res chain seq x y z
N GLY A 1 3.11 -13.07 -26.85
CA GLY A 1 2.38 -12.97 -25.58
C GLY A 1 2.96 -13.97 -24.61
N LYS A 2 3.28 -13.58 -23.38
CA LYS A 2 3.69 -14.53 -22.34
C LYS A 2 2.42 -15.12 -21.73
N SER A 3 2.20 -16.42 -21.91
CA SER A 3 1.09 -17.13 -21.29
C SER A 3 1.34 -17.17 -19.77
N TYR A 4 0.35 -16.77 -18.97
CA TYR A 4 0.45 -16.89 -17.52
C TYR A 4 0.18 -18.35 -17.14
N PRO A 5 0.95 -18.93 -16.21
CA PRO A 5 0.66 -20.26 -15.71
C PRO A 5 -0.71 -20.30 -15.03
N ASN A 6 -1.43 -21.42 -15.15
CA ASN A 6 -2.76 -21.58 -14.57
C ASN A 6 -2.78 -21.39 -13.03
N TYR A 7 -1.67 -21.66 -12.35
CA TYR A 7 -1.53 -21.44 -10.91
C TYR A 7 -1.53 -19.96 -10.50
N HIS A 8 -1.22 -19.02 -11.41
CA HIS A 8 -1.34 -17.59 -11.13
C HIS A 8 -2.79 -17.19 -10.90
N VAL A 9 -3.74 -17.74 -11.65
CA VAL A 9 -5.17 -17.44 -11.46
C VAL A 9 -5.63 -17.94 -10.09
N LEU A 10 -5.22 -19.15 -9.71
CA LEU A 10 -5.51 -19.72 -8.40
C LEU A 10 -4.93 -18.86 -7.27
N SER A 11 -3.69 -18.41 -7.42
CA SER A 11 -3.04 -17.56 -6.42
C SER A 11 -3.76 -16.23 -6.21
N VAL A 12 -4.23 -15.58 -7.28
CA VAL A 12 -5.01 -14.33 -7.23
C VAL A 12 -6.36 -14.59 -6.56
N LEU A 13 -7.01 -15.70 -6.85
CA LEU A 13 -8.28 -16.09 -6.20
C LEU A 13 -8.08 -16.32 -4.70
N CYS A 14 -7.01 -17.00 -4.28
CA CYS A 14 -6.67 -17.17 -2.86
C CYS A 14 -6.46 -15.81 -2.16
N ILE A 15 -5.67 -14.92 -2.76
CA ILE A 15 -5.44 -13.57 -2.21
C ILE A 15 -6.76 -12.79 -2.11
N ALA A 16 -7.59 -12.82 -3.15
CA ALA A 16 -8.88 -12.14 -3.17
C ALA A 16 -9.84 -12.70 -2.11
N CYS A 17 -9.89 -14.02 -1.95
CA CYS A 17 -10.72 -14.68 -0.95
C CYS A 17 -10.28 -14.31 0.47
N GLY A 18 -8.98 -14.39 0.78
CA GLY A 18 -8.47 -13.99 2.09
C GLY A 18 -8.69 -12.50 2.39
N ALA A 19 -8.50 -11.63 1.40
CA ALA A 19 -8.78 -10.19 1.54
C ALA A 19 -10.27 -9.92 1.77
N PHE A 20 -11.15 -10.64 1.08
CA PHE A 20 -12.60 -10.56 1.26
C PHE A 20 -13.02 -11.01 2.66
N MET A 21 -12.46 -12.12 3.17
CA MET A 21 -12.75 -12.61 4.51
C MET A 21 -12.23 -11.65 5.59
N LEU A 22 -11.03 -11.08 5.42
CA LEU A 22 -10.53 -9.99 6.29
C LEU A 22 -11.51 -8.82 6.31
N GLY A 23 -11.97 -8.39 5.13
CA GLY A 23 -12.93 -7.28 5.00
C GLY A 23 -14.26 -7.55 5.72
N ARG A 24 -14.79 -8.78 5.67
CA ARG A 24 -16.00 -9.17 6.41
C ARG A 24 -15.78 -9.20 7.92
N GLY A 25 -14.62 -9.68 8.38
CA GLY A 25 -14.25 -9.72 9.80
C GLY A 25 -14.03 -8.33 10.42
N THR A 26 -13.61 -7.34 9.62
CA THR A 26 -13.49 -5.94 10.04
C THR A 26 -14.80 -5.14 9.97
N GLY A 27 -15.90 -5.76 9.52
CA GLY A 27 -17.21 -5.11 9.37
C GLY A 27 -17.90 -4.72 10.69
N GLY A 28 -17.33 -5.10 11.84
CA GLY A 28 -17.77 -4.58 13.14
C GLY A 28 -17.25 -3.15 13.35
N ALA A 29 -18.17 -2.19 13.44
CA ALA A 29 -17.96 -0.84 13.95
C ALA A 29 -17.42 0.28 13.02
N VAL A 30 -17.68 0.24 11.70
CA VAL A 30 -17.83 1.50 10.97
C VAL A 30 -19.32 1.85 10.99
N GLN A 31 -19.73 2.67 11.96
CA GLN A 31 -21.04 3.33 11.92
C GLN A 31 -21.22 3.87 10.51
N ARG A 32 -22.24 3.37 9.79
CA ARG A 32 -22.71 3.96 8.52
C ARG A 32 -23.14 5.38 8.83
N LYS A 33 -22.20 6.34 8.87
CA LYS A 33 -22.53 7.76 8.93
C LYS A 33 -23.37 8.03 7.70
N SER A 34 -24.58 8.51 7.93
CA SER A 34 -25.68 8.73 6.97
C SER A 34 -25.38 9.87 5.98
N GLY A 35 -24.19 9.83 5.35
CA GLY A 35 -23.66 10.86 4.48
C GLY A 35 -22.50 10.40 3.59
N ALA A 36 -22.25 9.09 3.49
CA ALA A 36 -21.31 8.57 2.49
C ALA A 36 -21.86 8.92 1.11
N LYS A 37 -21.24 9.90 0.43
CA LYS A 37 -21.55 10.20 -0.97
C LYS A 37 -21.27 8.93 -1.76
N TYR A 38 -22.30 8.38 -2.39
CA TYR A 38 -22.15 7.28 -3.32
C TYR A 38 -21.85 7.88 -4.69
N PHE A 39 -20.88 7.31 -5.40
CA PHE A 39 -20.62 7.65 -6.79
C PHE A 39 -20.85 6.37 -7.60
N GLY A 40 -22.08 6.21 -8.11
CA GLY A 40 -22.55 4.94 -8.68
C GLY A 40 -22.84 3.88 -7.59
N PRO A 41 -22.59 2.58 -7.86
CA PRO A 41 -22.96 1.47 -6.96
C PRO A 41 -22.01 1.29 -5.75
N LEU A 42 -20.94 2.08 -5.67
CA LEU A 42 -19.88 1.92 -4.67
C LEU A 42 -19.77 3.16 -3.77
N PRO A 43 -19.43 2.99 -2.48
CA PRO A 43 -19.09 4.12 -1.62
C PRO A 43 -17.81 4.80 -2.11
N LEU A 44 -17.75 6.12 -2.01
CA LEU A 44 -16.67 6.94 -2.58
C LEU A 44 -15.26 6.52 -2.10
N GLY A 45 -15.11 6.08 -0.85
CA GLY A 45 -13.84 5.55 -0.34
C GLY A 45 -13.36 4.31 -1.09
N SER A 46 -14.24 3.36 -1.36
CA SER A 46 -13.90 2.14 -2.12
C SER A 46 -13.57 2.46 -3.58
N MET A 47 -14.28 3.43 -4.18
CA MET A 47 -13.99 3.89 -5.54
C MET A 47 -12.61 4.54 -5.64
N LEU A 48 -12.23 5.39 -4.68
CA LEU A 48 -10.90 5.99 -4.63
C LEU A 48 -9.80 4.93 -4.46
N ILE A 49 -10.03 3.90 -3.63
CA ILE A 49 -9.09 2.78 -3.49
C ILE A 49 -8.96 2.02 -4.81
N LEU A 50 -10.08 1.73 -5.50
CA LEU A 50 -10.06 1.05 -6.79
C LEU A 50 -9.28 1.86 -7.83
N LEU A 51 -9.55 3.16 -7.92
CA LEU A 51 -8.85 4.07 -8.82
C LEU A 51 -7.35 4.09 -8.52
N ASN A 52 -6.97 4.17 -7.25
CA ASN A 52 -5.57 4.10 -6.84
C ASN A 52 -4.92 2.77 -7.25
N CYS A 53 -5.61 1.64 -7.12
CA CYS A 53 -5.11 0.34 -7.57
C CYS A 53 -4.87 0.31 -9.09
N VAL A 54 -5.78 0.88 -9.89
CA VAL A 54 -5.65 0.96 -11.34
C VAL A 54 -4.45 1.84 -11.72
N ILE A 55 -4.39 3.06 -11.18
CA ILE A 55 -3.28 4.00 -11.42
C ILE A 55 -1.96 3.35 -11.05
N TYR A 56 -1.86 2.76 -9.86
CA TYR A 56 -0.65 2.10 -9.39
C TYR A 56 -0.24 0.92 -10.28
N GLY A 57 -1.20 0.17 -10.83
CA GLY A 57 -0.95 -0.90 -11.79
C GLY A 57 -0.29 -0.39 -13.09
N PHE A 58 -0.75 0.74 -13.62
CA PHE A 58 -0.12 1.40 -14.77
C PHE A 58 1.25 1.98 -14.40
N THR A 59 1.34 2.74 -13.32
CA THR A 59 2.57 3.37 -12.86
C THR A 59 3.67 2.34 -12.62
N SER A 60 3.36 1.19 -12.01
CA SER A 60 4.35 0.14 -11.75
C SER A 60 4.99 -0.42 -13.03
N ARG A 61 4.26 -0.44 -14.16
CA ARG A 61 4.81 -0.84 -15.46
C ARG A 61 5.66 0.26 -16.08
N LEU A 62 5.19 1.51 -16.00
CA LEU A 62 5.94 2.67 -16.48
C LEU A 62 7.24 2.86 -15.70
N ASP A 63 7.21 2.71 -14.38
CA ASP A 63 8.38 2.74 -13.50
C ASP A 63 9.44 1.75 -13.97
N LYS A 64 9.06 0.52 -14.32
CA LYS A 64 10.02 -0.47 -14.81
C LYS A 64 10.69 -0.06 -16.12
N VAL A 65 9.96 0.60 -17.03
CA VAL A 65 10.53 1.13 -18.27
C VAL A 65 11.44 2.32 -17.99
N ALA A 66 10.99 3.24 -17.14
CA ALA A 66 11.74 4.45 -16.80
C ALA A 66 13.03 4.15 -16.02
N ILE A 67 13.00 3.20 -15.08
CA ILE A 67 14.19 2.74 -14.34
C ILE A 67 15.23 2.14 -15.29
N LYS A 68 14.79 1.40 -16.32
CA LYS A 68 15.69 0.86 -17.33
C LYS A 68 16.33 1.93 -18.20
N ALA A 69 15.63 3.05 -18.44
CA ALA A 69 16.11 4.13 -19.30
C ALA A 69 16.99 5.16 -18.57
N ALA A 70 16.60 5.58 -17.36
CA ALA A 70 17.22 6.73 -16.66
C ALA A 70 18.14 6.33 -15.50
N GLY A 71 18.19 5.06 -15.12
CA GLY A 71 18.91 4.59 -13.95
C GLY A 71 18.11 4.72 -12.64
N LYS A 72 18.42 3.83 -11.69
CA LYS A 72 17.59 3.56 -10.50
C LYS A 72 17.52 4.74 -9.52
N THR A 73 18.68 5.33 -9.23
CA THR A 73 18.83 6.35 -8.18
C THR A 73 18.25 7.70 -8.61
N LEU A 74 18.45 8.06 -9.87
CA LEU A 74 18.02 9.35 -10.42
C LEU A 74 16.50 9.39 -10.61
N TYR A 75 15.92 8.29 -11.11
CA TYR A 75 14.47 8.13 -11.18
C TYR A 75 13.81 8.18 -9.79
N TYR A 76 14.45 7.56 -8.78
CA TYR A 76 13.97 7.59 -7.40
C TYR A 76 13.90 9.01 -6.84
N ALA A 77 15.02 9.75 -6.90
CA ALA A 77 15.10 11.11 -6.36
C ALA A 77 14.08 12.05 -7.04
N TYR A 78 13.99 11.98 -8.37
CA TYR A 78 13.07 12.82 -9.14
C TYR A 78 11.60 12.46 -8.89
N GLY A 79 11.25 11.17 -8.89
CA GLY A 79 9.89 10.70 -8.61
C GLY A 79 9.42 11.09 -7.21
N ARG A 80 10.31 11.06 -6.21
CA ARG A 80 10.00 11.47 -4.83
C ARG A 80 9.80 12.97 -4.71
N LEU A 81 10.63 13.78 -5.36
CA LEU A 81 10.46 15.23 -5.40
C LEU A 81 9.14 15.63 -6.06
N LEU A 82 8.79 14.99 -7.18
CA LEU A 82 7.49 15.20 -7.83
C LEU A 82 6.33 14.80 -6.93
N MET A 83 6.41 13.65 -6.24
CA MET A 83 5.36 13.23 -5.31
C MET A 83 5.23 14.20 -4.12
N ALA A 84 6.35 14.69 -3.58
CA ALA A 84 6.34 15.71 -2.52
C ALA A 84 5.70 17.02 -3.02
N SER A 85 6.05 17.49 -4.22
CA SER A 85 5.48 18.72 -4.78
C SER A 85 3.98 18.60 -5.07
N THR A 86 3.53 17.46 -5.60
CA THR A 86 2.10 17.22 -5.90
C THR A 86 1.28 17.03 -4.64
N THR A 87 1.81 16.37 -3.61
CA THR A 87 1.15 16.26 -2.30
C THR A 87 1.08 17.60 -1.58
N LEU A 88 2.12 18.43 -1.65
CA LEU A 88 2.09 19.81 -1.15
C LEU A 88 1.05 20.66 -1.89
N GLY A 89 1.04 20.62 -3.22
CA GLY A 89 0.05 21.32 -4.03
C GLY A 89 -1.38 20.87 -3.74
N GLY A 90 -1.62 19.55 -3.65
CA GLY A 90 -2.91 18.99 -3.31
C GLY A 90 -3.37 19.35 -1.90
N SER A 91 -2.45 19.37 -0.94
CA SER A 91 -2.73 19.83 0.43
C SER A 91 -3.13 21.30 0.46
N TYR A 92 -2.42 22.15 -0.29
CA TYR A 92 -2.74 23.57 -0.41
C TYR A 92 -4.13 23.78 -1.04
N MET A 93 -4.44 23.08 -2.14
CA MET A 93 -5.74 23.18 -2.82
C MET A 93 -6.91 22.65 -1.97
N SER A 94 -6.64 21.73 -1.05
CA SER A 94 -7.66 21.14 -0.16
C SER A 94 -7.98 22.02 1.06
N GLY A 95 -7.49 23.26 1.10
CA GLY A 95 -7.71 24.21 2.21
C GLY A 95 -6.47 24.44 3.09
N GLY A 96 -5.34 23.80 2.76
CA GLY A 96 -4.06 23.98 3.45
C GLY A 96 -4.04 23.43 4.88
N ILE A 97 -2.83 23.29 5.42
CA ILE A 97 -2.64 22.98 6.85
C ILE A 97 -2.73 24.31 7.62
N THR A 98 -3.60 24.37 8.62
CA THR A 98 -3.71 25.59 9.44
C THR A 98 -2.46 25.78 10.30
N MET A 99 -2.07 27.03 10.61
CA MET A 99 -0.93 27.30 11.51
C MET A 99 -1.06 26.63 12.89
N ARG A 100 -2.29 26.37 13.36
CA ARG A 100 -2.56 25.62 14.58
C ARG A 100 -2.18 24.14 14.47
N GLU A 101 -2.31 23.54 13.29
CA GLU A 101 -1.90 22.15 13.02
C GLU A 101 -0.39 22.04 12.83
N ILE A 102 0.25 23.01 12.15
CA ILE A 102 1.72 23.08 12.03
C ILE A 102 2.39 23.14 13.41
N LYS A 103 1.81 23.91 14.34
CA LYS A 103 2.30 23.95 15.73
C LYS A 103 2.28 22.59 16.44
N LYS A 104 1.36 21.68 16.10
CA LYS A 104 1.34 20.33 16.68
C LYS A 104 2.54 19.50 16.22
N PHE A 105 3.00 19.73 14.99
CA PHE A 105 4.18 19.07 14.43
C PHE A 105 5.51 19.67 14.90
N SER A 106 5.48 20.88 15.50
CA SER A 106 6.67 21.56 16.02
C SER A 106 7.20 20.94 17.34
N ASN A 107 6.48 19.99 17.94
CA ASN A 107 6.97 19.28 19.11
C ASN A 107 8.16 18.38 18.71
N PRO A 108 9.33 18.47 19.37
CA PRO A 108 10.53 17.72 19.00
C PRO A 108 10.30 16.20 18.99
N LYS A 109 9.41 15.68 19.85
CA LYS A 109 9.06 14.25 19.86
C LYS A 109 8.31 13.84 18.59
N VAL A 110 7.35 14.67 18.17
CA VAL A 110 6.56 14.42 16.95
C VAL A 110 7.44 14.57 15.72
N MET A 111 8.28 15.62 15.69
CA MET A 111 9.25 15.82 14.61
C MET A 111 10.23 14.64 14.50
N GLY A 112 10.74 14.15 15.62
CA GLY A 112 11.61 12.97 15.65
C GLY A 112 10.94 11.73 15.08
N LEU A 113 9.66 11.48 15.42
CA LEU A 113 8.87 10.39 14.84
C LEU A 113 8.66 10.57 13.33
N ILE A 114 8.35 11.78 12.87
CA ILE A 114 8.19 12.06 11.43
C ILE A 114 9.49 11.79 10.69
N ILE A 115 10.63 12.28 11.19
CA ILE A 115 11.93 12.04 10.59
C ILE A 115 12.24 10.54 10.54
N ALA A 116 12.00 9.81 11.64
CA ALA A 116 12.20 8.37 11.69
C ALA A 116 11.33 7.63 10.65
N ILE A 117 10.06 8.02 10.50
CA ILE A 117 9.15 7.48 9.48
C ILE A 117 9.65 7.81 8.07
N CYS A 118 10.11 9.04 7.82
CA CYS A 118 10.66 9.44 6.52
C CYS A 118 11.92 8.66 6.15
N ILE A 119 12.82 8.43 7.11
CA ILE A 119 14.04 7.62 6.90
C ILE A 119 13.64 6.17 6.60
N ALA A 120 12.73 5.59 7.39
CA ALA A 120 12.24 4.24 7.18
C ALA A 120 11.56 4.07 5.81
N ASP A 121 10.71 5.02 5.41
CA ASP A 121 10.08 5.00 4.08
C ASP A 121 11.12 5.17 2.96
N ALA A 122 12.14 6.02 3.15
CA ALA A 122 13.20 6.19 2.17
C ALA A 122 13.99 4.89 1.95
N VAL A 123 14.41 4.21 3.03
CA VAL A 123 15.12 2.92 2.96
C VAL A 123 14.23 1.84 2.35
N TYR A 124 12.97 1.78 2.76
CA TYR A 124 11.98 0.86 2.22
C TYR A 124 11.81 1.03 0.71
N MET A 125 11.66 2.27 0.25
CA MET A 125 11.42 2.56 -1.15
C MET A 125 12.67 2.31 -1.99
N LEU A 126 13.87 2.68 -1.52
CA LEU A 126 15.13 2.34 -2.20
C LEU A 126 15.25 0.83 -2.43
N SER A 127 14.95 0.04 -1.40
CA SER A 127 14.94 -1.43 -1.46
C SER A 127 13.92 -1.96 -2.48
N LEU A 128 12.74 -1.33 -2.53
CA LEU A 128 11.67 -1.69 -3.45
C LEU A 128 12.01 -1.36 -4.91
N TYR A 129 12.64 -0.20 -5.19
CA TYR A 129 13.12 0.15 -6.53
C TYR A 129 14.24 -0.76 -6.99
N GLN A 130 15.13 -1.14 -6.08
CA GLN A 130 16.13 -2.16 -6.36
C GLN A 130 15.45 -3.49 -6.70
N ALA A 131 14.44 -3.94 -5.95
CA ALA A 131 13.70 -5.16 -6.29
C ALA A 131 12.99 -5.08 -7.65
N PHE A 132 12.38 -3.95 -8.00
CA PHE A 132 11.73 -3.75 -9.31
C PHE A 132 12.67 -3.84 -10.50
N ALA A 133 13.93 -3.44 -10.32
CA ALA A 133 14.92 -3.56 -11.38
C ALA A 133 15.30 -5.01 -11.70
N TRP A 134 15.22 -5.90 -10.70
CA TRP A 134 15.67 -7.30 -10.83
C TRP A 134 14.51 -8.27 -11.06
N ILE A 135 13.32 -7.97 -10.51
CA ILE A 135 12.18 -8.89 -10.47
C ILE A 135 11.01 -8.34 -11.31
N SER A 136 10.03 -9.19 -11.66
CA SER A 136 8.76 -8.74 -12.22
C SER A 136 8.00 -7.84 -11.21
N PRO A 137 7.39 -6.72 -11.68
CA PRO A 137 6.68 -5.81 -10.79
C PRO A 137 5.45 -6.45 -10.12
N VAL A 138 4.92 -7.52 -10.71
CA VAL A 138 3.83 -8.32 -10.15
C VAL A 138 4.27 -8.99 -8.84
N TYR A 139 5.44 -9.64 -8.82
CA TYR A 139 5.96 -10.31 -7.62
C TYR A 139 6.29 -9.32 -6.51
N VAL A 140 6.95 -8.20 -6.85
CA VAL A 140 7.26 -7.15 -5.87
C VAL A 140 6.00 -6.61 -5.22
N THR A 141 4.92 -6.40 -6.00
CA THR A 141 3.64 -5.92 -5.47
C THR A 141 2.96 -6.98 -4.60
N ALA A 142 3.01 -8.25 -4.99
CA ALA A 142 2.45 -9.34 -4.21
C ALA A 142 3.17 -9.53 -2.87
N ILE A 143 4.50 -9.52 -2.86
CA ILE A 143 5.31 -9.58 -1.63
C ILE A 143 5.02 -8.36 -0.75
N LYS A 144 4.98 -7.16 -1.33
CA LYS A 144 4.66 -5.92 -0.59
C LYS A 144 3.31 -6.00 0.12
N ARG A 145 2.26 -6.46 -0.59
CA ARG A 145 0.90 -6.52 -0.03
C ARG A 145 0.72 -7.70 0.91
N GLY A 146 1.17 -8.89 0.51
CA GLY A 146 1.07 -10.12 1.29
C GLY A 146 1.96 -10.12 2.53
N GLY A 147 3.24 -9.83 2.35
CA GLY A 147 4.21 -9.73 3.44
C GLY A 147 3.90 -8.58 4.39
N GLY A 148 3.40 -7.46 3.88
CA GLY A 148 2.94 -6.34 4.70
C GLY A 148 1.77 -6.71 5.63
N ILE A 149 0.79 -7.47 5.15
CA ILE A 149 -0.33 -7.94 5.96
C ILE A 149 0.15 -8.89 7.06
N LEU A 150 1.04 -9.84 6.72
CA LEU A 150 1.59 -10.79 7.68
C LEU A 150 2.41 -10.08 8.77
N LEU A 151 3.38 -9.24 8.37
CA LEU A 151 4.23 -8.50 9.30
C LEU A 151 3.41 -7.55 10.18
N SER A 152 2.46 -6.82 9.59
CA SER A 152 1.57 -5.93 10.35
C SER A 152 0.77 -6.71 11.41
N SER A 153 0.26 -7.89 11.05
CA SER A 153 -0.50 -8.72 12.00
C SER A 153 0.38 -9.26 13.13
N ILE A 154 1.60 -9.73 12.82
CA ILE A 154 2.55 -10.22 13.83
C ILE A 154 2.98 -9.09 14.77
N LEU A 155 3.31 -7.92 14.21
CA LEU A 155 3.69 -6.74 14.99
C LEU A 155 2.52 -6.21 15.83
N GLY A 156 1.29 -6.25 15.30
CA GLY A 156 0.06 -5.93 16.04
C GLY A 156 -0.10 -6.78 17.29
N VAL A 157 0.09 -8.10 17.18
CA VAL A 157 0.01 -9.03 18.31
C VAL A 157 1.15 -8.79 19.30
N THR A 158 2.38 -8.69 18.81
CA THR A 158 3.58 -8.67 19.66
C THR A 158 3.80 -7.34 20.38
N LEU A 159 3.54 -6.21 19.70
CA LEU A 159 3.77 -4.88 20.26
C LEU A 159 2.52 -4.28 20.92
N PHE A 160 1.32 -4.61 20.42
CA PHE A 160 0.08 -3.99 20.87
C PHE A 160 -0.90 -4.98 21.52
N GLY A 161 -0.58 -6.27 21.58
CA GLY A 161 -1.44 -7.28 22.19
C GLY A 161 -2.76 -7.49 21.44
N GLU A 162 -2.82 -7.18 20.15
CA GLU A 162 -4.06 -7.32 19.37
C GLU A 162 -4.52 -8.80 19.30
N THR A 163 -5.82 -9.02 19.38
CA THR A 163 -6.40 -10.36 19.21
C THR A 163 -6.42 -10.80 17.74
N MET A 164 -5.98 -12.03 17.49
CA MET A 164 -6.00 -12.66 16.16
C MET A 164 -7.26 -13.47 15.90
N ALA A 165 -8.21 -13.51 16.84
CA ALA A 165 -9.43 -14.29 16.71
C ALA A 165 -10.18 -13.94 15.40
N GLY A 166 -10.38 -14.95 14.55
CA GLY A 166 -11.06 -14.79 13.25
C GLY A 166 -10.22 -14.16 12.13
N ARG A 167 -8.98 -13.73 12.37
CA ARG A 167 -8.09 -13.12 11.36
C ARG A 167 -7.03 -14.07 10.83
N THR A 168 -6.67 -15.11 11.60
CA THR A 168 -5.58 -16.05 11.25
C THR A 168 -5.81 -16.77 9.93
N PHE A 169 -7.01 -17.34 9.73
CA PHE A 169 -7.33 -18.08 8.51
C PHE A 169 -7.30 -17.19 7.26
N PRO A 170 -7.94 -16.00 7.23
CA PRO A 170 -7.79 -15.06 6.13
C PRO A 170 -6.35 -14.66 5.81
N ILE A 171 -5.52 -14.43 6.83
CA ILE A 171 -4.11 -14.08 6.66
C ILE A 171 -3.34 -15.24 6.02
N LEU A 172 -3.54 -16.47 6.52
CA LEU A 172 -2.91 -17.66 5.95
C LEU A 172 -3.27 -17.85 4.48
N THR A 173 -4.55 -17.66 4.11
CA THR A 173 -5.00 -17.77 2.70
C THR A 173 -4.29 -16.76 1.79
N ILE A 174 -4.08 -15.52 2.27
CA ILE A 174 -3.31 -14.51 1.53
C ILE A 174 -1.85 -14.93 1.41
N CYS A 175 -1.25 -15.41 2.50
CA CYS A 175 0.14 -15.85 2.50
C CYS A 175 0.36 -17.03 1.54
N PHE A 176 -0.50 -18.05 1.57
CA PHE A 176 -0.46 -19.14 0.61
C PHE A 176 -0.60 -18.63 -0.82
N GLY A 177 -1.56 -17.75 -1.10
CA GLY A 177 -1.71 -17.15 -2.42
C GLY A 177 -0.44 -16.39 -2.88
N VAL A 178 0.19 -15.63 -1.99
CA VAL A 178 1.45 -14.91 -2.32
C VAL A 178 2.60 -15.88 -2.54
N THR A 179 2.71 -16.95 -1.75
CA THR A 179 3.72 -18.01 -1.92
C THR A 179 3.54 -18.73 -3.25
N PHE A 180 2.31 -19.15 -3.60
CA PHE A 180 2.01 -19.77 -4.89
C PHE A 180 2.29 -18.83 -6.06
N LEU A 181 2.07 -17.53 -5.88
CA LEU A 181 2.41 -16.57 -6.89
C LEU A 181 3.93 -16.43 -7.02
N CYS A 182 4.74 -16.66 -5.98
CA CYS A 182 6.20 -16.56 -6.06
C CYS A 182 6.93 -17.84 -6.49
N LEU A 183 6.21 -18.98 -6.64
CA LEU A 183 6.72 -20.24 -7.17
C LEU A 183 6.72 -20.25 -8.72
#